data_AF-A0A7C5NAE1-F1
#
_entry.id   AF-A0A7C5NAE1-F1
#
_cell.length_a   1.000
_cell.length_b   1.000
_cell.length_c   1.000
_cell.angle_alpha   90.00
_cell.angle_beta   90.00
_cell.angle_gamma   90.00
#
_symmetry.space_group_name_H-M   'P 1'
#
loop_
_entity.id
_entity.type
_entity.pdbx_description
1 polymer ?
#
loop_
_entity_poly.entity_id
_entity_poly.type
_entity_poly.pdbx_seq_one_letter_code
_entity_poly.pdbx_strand_id
1 'polypeptide(L)' 'MHEMSLCEGVLQVLQEHAGRQGFRRVKTVWLEIGSLAGVEIEAMRFGFDVVMKGSLADGARL' A
#
# COMPACT_ATOMS: atom_id res chain seq x y z
N MET A 1 1.42 3.85 14.83
CA MET A 1 0.11 3.22 14.53
C MET A 1 -0.59 3.88 13.35
N HIS A 2 -0.46 5.19 13.15
CA HIS A 2 -1.09 5.95 12.06
C HIS A 2 -0.70 5.46 10.64
N GLU A 3 0.57 5.13 10.42
CA GLU A 3 1.12 4.75 9.11
C GLU A 3 0.71 3.33 8.70
N MET A 4 0.56 2.43 9.68
CA MET A 4 0.05 1.07 9.43
C MET A 4 -1.39 1.10 8.93
N SER A 5 -2.26 1.91 9.54
CA SER A 5 -3.64 2.07 9.06
C SER A 5 -3.72 2.65 7.63
N LEU A 6 -2.78 3.52 7.24
CA LEU A 6 -2.72 4.01 5.85
C LEU A 6 -2.36 2.88 4.88
N CYS A 7 -1.36 2.06 5.22
CA CYS A 7 -0.95 0.92 4.39
C CYS A 7 -2.06 -0.14 4.27
N GLU A 8 -2.78 -0.42 5.35
CA GLU A 8 -3.93 -1.33 5.35
C GLU A 8 -5.06 -0.81 4.44
N GLY A 9 -5.35 0.49 4.51
CA GLY A 9 -6.30 1.14 3.61
C GLY A 9 -5.91 1.00 2.14
N VAL A 10 -4.62 1.20 1.81
CA VAL A 10 -4.11 0.98 0.45
C VAL A 10 -4.32 -0.47 0.01
N LEU A 11 -3.98 -1.45 0.85
CA LEU A 11 -4.17 -2.86 0.53
C LEU A 11 -5.64 -3.19 0.26
N GLN A 12 -6.56 -2.67 1.07
CA GLN A 12 -7.99 -2.88 0.90
C GLN A 12 -8.48 -2.35 -0.46
N VAL A 13 -8.04 -1.15 -0.84
CA VAL A 13 -8.36 -0.56 -2.16
C VAL A 13 -7.82 -1.45 -3.29
N LEU A 14 -6.58 -1.92 -3.18
CA LEU A 14 -5.98 -2.82 -4.18
C LEU A 14 -6.77 -4.13 -4.32
N GLN A 15 -7.24 -4.72 -3.22
CA GLN A 15 -8.06 -5.95 -3.23
C GLN A 15 -9.42 -5.73 -3.88
N GLU A 16 -10.08 -4.61 -3.60
CA GLU A 16 -11.35 -4.25 -4.23
C GLU A 16 -11.20 -4.12 -5.75
N HIS A 17 -10.15 -3.44 -6.20
CA HIS A 17 -9.86 -3.31 -7.63
C HIS A 17 -9.44 -4.64 -8.26
N ALA A 18 -8.71 -5.50 -7.55
CA ALA A 18 -8.35 -6.84 -8.02
C ALA A 18 -9.60 -7.68 -8.31
N GLY A 19 -10.59 -7.64 -7.43
CA GLY A 19 -11.87 -8.32 -7.64
C GLY A 19 -12.65 -7.80 -8.84
N ARG A 20 -12.62 -6.47 -9.09
CA ARG A 20 -13.33 -5.83 -10.21
C ARG A 20 -12.65 -6.04 -11.56
N GLN A 21 -11.32 -5.99 -11.60
CA GLN A 21 -10.53 -6.01 -12.84
C GLN A 21 -9.92 -7.40 -13.14
N GLY A 22 -9.95 -8.33 -12.18
CA GLY A 22 -9.47 -9.70 -12.35
C GLY A 22 -7.94 -9.85 -12.32
N PHE A 23 -7.19 -8.85 -11.86
CA PHE A 23 -5.74 -9.00 -11.68
C PHE A 23 -5.42 -9.73 -10.38
N ARG A 24 -4.29 -10.45 -10.37
CA ARG A 24 -3.85 -11.26 -9.23
C ARG A 24 -2.57 -10.77 -8.58
N ARG A 25 -1.89 -9.80 -9.20
CA ARG A 25 -0.63 -9.25 -8.72
C ARG A 25 -0.48 -7.79 -9.07
N VAL A 26 -0.03 -6.99 -8.10
CA VAL A 26 0.37 -5.59 -8.28
C VAL A 26 1.89 -5.54 -8.30
N LYS A 27 2.46 -4.87 -9.30
CA LYS A 27 3.92 -4.72 -9.46
C LYS A 27 4.44 -3.41 -8.90
N THR A 28 3.62 -2.37 -8.93
CA THR A 28 4.01 -1.02 -8.53
C THR A 28 2.78 -0.31 -7.97
N VAL A 29 2.97 0.38 -6.85
CA VAL A 29 2.01 1.26 -6.20
C VAL A 29 2.64 2.64 -6.19
N TRP A 30 1.90 3.65 -6.65
CA TRP A 30 2.38 5.02 -6.62
C TRP A 30 1.52 5.80 -5.62
N LEU A 31 2.15 6.41 -4.62
CA LEU A 31 1.47 7.23 -3.63
C LEU A 31 1.95 8.67 -3.73
N GLU A 32 1.00 9.59 -3.79
CA GLU A 32 1.25 11.03 -3.64
C GLU A 32 0.98 11.42 -2.19
N ILE A 33 2.01 11.96 -1.53
CA ILE A 33 1.93 12.37 -0.13
C ILE A 33 1.98 13.89 -0.08
N GLY A 34 0.90 14.50 0.40
CA GLY A 34 0.81 15.95 0.54
C GLY A 34 1.77 16.49 1.60
N SER A 35 2.31 17.70 1.37
CA SER A 35 3.27 18.34 2.27
C SER A 35 2.74 18.60 3.69
N LEU A 36 1.43 18.61 3.87
CA LEU A 36 0.76 18.82 5.16
C LEU A 36 0.19 17.52 5.77
N ALA A 37 0.46 16.37 5.16
CA ALA A 37 -0.08 15.08 5.61
C ALA A 37 0.57 14.57 6.90
N GLY A 38 1.74 15.11 7.29
CA GLY A 38 2.47 14.68 8.49
C GLY A 38 2.94 13.23 8.44
N VAL A 39 3.03 12.64 7.24
CA VAL A 39 3.44 11.25 7.04
C VAL A 39 4.96 11.17 7.05
N GLU A 40 5.49 10.26 7.87
CA GLU A 40 6.90 9.91 7.86
C GLU A 40 7.15 8.86 6.77
N ILE A 41 7.99 9.21 5.78
CA ILE A 41 8.16 8.43 4.54
C ILE A 41 8.84 7.09 4.81
N GLU A 42 9.81 7.04 5.72
CA GLU A 42 10.54 5.81 6.02
C GLU A 42 9.63 4.81 6.75
N ALA A 43 8.82 5.28 7.69
CA ALA A 43 7.81 4.50 8.39
C ALA A 43 6.71 4.01 7.45
N MET A 44 6.30 4.83 6.47
CA MET A 44 5.36 4.43 5.43
C MET A 44 5.94 3.34 4.53
N ARG A 45 7.21 3.46 4.10
CA ARG A 45 7.91 2.43 3.30
C ARG A 45 8.01 1.12 4.07
N PHE A 46 8.43 1.19 5.34
CA PHE A 46 8.53 0.01 6.19
C PHE A 46 7.15 -0.62 6.44
N GLY A 47 6.14 0.20 6.78
CA GLY A 47 4.77 -0.25 6.99
C GLY A 47 4.19 -0.91 5.74
N PHE A 48 4.48 -0.38 4.56
CA PHE A 48 4.06 -0.94 3.29
C PHE A 48 4.64 -2.33 3.08
N ASP A 49 5.95 -2.52 3.22
CA ASP A 49 6.58 -3.84 3.04
C ASP A 49 6.02 -4.89 4.00
N VAL A 50 5.72 -4.49 5.24
CA VAL A 50 5.12 -5.37 6.26
C VAL A 50 3.68 -5.74 5.91
N VAL A 51 2.84 -4.76 5.55
CA VAL A 51 1.41 -4.96 5.29
C VAL A 51 1.18 -5.69 3.96
N MET A 52 2.02 -5.44 2.95
CA MET A 52 1.84 -6.03 1.63
C MET A 52 2.32 -7.48 1.56
N LYS A 53 3.11 -7.95 2.55
CA LYS A 53 3.60 -9.33 2.61
C LYS A 53 2.46 -10.35 2.63
N GLY A 54 2.54 -11.36 1.78
CA GLY A 54 1.51 -12.38 1.62
C GLY A 54 0.23 -11.90 0.91
N SER A 55 0.20 -10.67 0.43
CA SER A 55 -0.91 -10.10 -0.33
C SER A 55 -0.67 -10.13 -1.84
N LEU A 56 -1.65 -9.65 -2.61
CA LEU A 56 -1.51 -9.48 -4.06
C LEU A 56 -0.45 -8.42 -4.46
N ALA A 57 -0.02 -7.58 -3.51
CA ALA A 57 1.02 -6.58 -3.69
C ALA A 57 2.35 -6.97 -3.01
N ASP A 58 2.53 -8.25 -2.65
CA ASP A 58 3.79 -8.73 -2.09
C ASP A 58 4.95 -8.53 -3.09
N GLY A 59 5.97 -7.80 -2.64
CA GLY A 59 7.12 -7.38 -3.44
C GLY A 59 6.81 -6.30 -4.48
N ALA A 60 5.71 -5.55 -4.34
CA ALA A 60 5.44 -4.38 -5.17
C ALA A 60 6.43 -3.25 -4.87
N ARG A 61 6.82 -2.49 -5.90
CA ARG A 61 7.58 -1.25 -5.71
C ARG A 61 6.64 -0.12 -5.25
N LEU A 62 7.00 0.58 -4.18
CA LEU A 62 6.38 1.83 -3.74
C LEU A 62 7.14 3.05 -4.27
#